data_AF-J9BA48-F1
#
_entry.id   AF-J9BA48-F1
#
_cell.length_a   1.000
_cell.length_b   1.000
_cell.length_c   1.000
_cell.angle_alpha   90.00
_cell.angle_beta   90.00
_cell.angle_gamma   90.00
#
_symmetry.space_group_name_H-M   'P 1'
#
loop_
_entity.id
_entity.type
_entity.pdbx_description
1 polymer ?
#
loop_
_entity_poly.entity_id
_entity_poly.type
_entity_poly.pdbx_seq_one_letter_code
_entity_poly.pdbx_strand_id
1 'polypeptide(L)'
;MECFRNSKGAHKLISRTEAKSQYLLKDCDLDLRKPVLRFISKKNPHNPRYGDMKLYLKAQLEQRCLEVYGSKEEFEKVKEARTAQKETRLEKRFEKKIKEMRQQVHGSKIFKSSYGKAHDHVYGDETYDSEKDEYWKICKICEYKLTYEKL
;
A
#
# COMPACT_ATOMS: atom_id res chain seq x y z
N MET A 1 40.75 -21.77 -27.99
CA MET A 1 39.35 -21.26 -28.02
C MET A 1 38.82 -21.20 -26.59
N GLU A 2 39.12 -20.12 -25.86
CA GLU A 2 38.60 -19.88 -24.51
C GLU A 2 37.49 -18.83 -24.56
N CYS A 3 36.30 -19.22 -25.05
CA CYS A 3 35.14 -18.32 -25.15
C CYS A 3 34.03 -18.70 -24.14
N PHE A 4 34.11 -19.89 -23.54
CA PHE A 4 33.00 -20.52 -22.81
C PHE A 4 32.91 -20.23 -21.30
N ARG A 5 33.91 -19.57 -20.72
CA ARG A 5 33.97 -19.33 -19.25
C ARG A 5 33.79 -17.86 -18.84
N ASN A 6 33.27 -17.01 -19.72
CA ASN A 6 33.06 -15.62 -19.34
C ASN A 6 31.76 -15.47 -18.52
N SER A 7 31.85 -15.78 -17.23
CA SER A 7 30.73 -15.74 -16.26
C SER A 7 30.11 -14.34 -16.07
N LYS A 8 30.72 -13.29 -16.63
CA LYS A 8 30.34 -11.89 -16.40
C LYS A 8 29.89 -11.13 -17.66
N GLY A 9 29.83 -11.77 -18.82
CA GLY A 9 29.53 -11.13 -20.11
C GLY A 9 28.19 -11.51 -20.73
N ALA A 10 28.12 -11.50 -22.07
CA ALA A 10 26.95 -11.87 -22.87
C ALA A 10 26.45 -13.31 -22.61
N HIS A 11 27.33 -14.18 -22.12
CA HIS A 11 27.02 -15.57 -21.79
C HIS A 11 26.53 -15.79 -20.34
N LYS A 12 26.21 -14.72 -19.60
CA LYS A 12 25.63 -14.84 -18.26
C LYS A 12 24.26 -15.54 -18.34
N LEU A 13 24.07 -16.50 -17.45
CA LEU A 13 22.77 -17.15 -17.25
C LEU A 13 21.92 -16.32 -16.28
N ILE A 14 20.66 -16.12 -16.63
CA ILE A 14 19.68 -15.30 -15.91
C ILE A 14 18.47 -16.17 -15.58
N SER A 15 17.99 -16.10 -14.35
CA SER A 15 16.79 -16.86 -13.94
C SER A 15 15.53 -16.35 -14.61
N ARG A 16 14.52 -17.22 -14.79
CA ARG A 16 13.22 -16.83 -15.38
C ARG A 16 12.58 -15.62 -14.68
N THR A 17 12.66 -15.56 -13.36
CA THR A 17 12.10 -14.46 -12.56
C THR A 17 12.87 -13.16 -12.77
N GLU A 18 14.20 -13.24 -12.81
CA GLU A 18 15.08 -12.10 -13.11
C GLU A 18 14.90 -11.60 -14.55
N ALA A 19 14.73 -12.51 -15.52
CA ALA A 19 14.46 -12.16 -16.91
C ALA A 19 13.17 -11.34 -17.05
N LYS A 20 12.08 -11.77 -16.40
CA LYS A 20 10.80 -11.04 -16.41
C LYS A 20 10.89 -9.68 -15.72
N SER A 21 11.64 -9.57 -14.63
CA SER A 21 11.73 -8.31 -13.89
C SER A 21 12.65 -7.30 -14.57
N GLN A 22 13.81 -7.75 -15.09
CA GLN A 22 14.79 -6.89 -15.73
C GLN A 22 14.39 -6.48 -17.15
N TYR A 23 13.86 -7.40 -17.95
CA TYR A 23 13.50 -7.17 -19.36
C TYR A 23 12.00 -6.95 -19.58
N LEU A 24 11.21 -6.88 -18.50
CA LEU A 24 9.75 -6.70 -18.54
C LEU A 24 8.98 -7.73 -19.41
N LEU A 25 9.60 -8.86 -19.75
CA LEU A 25 9.03 -9.90 -20.59
C LEU A 25 7.90 -10.67 -19.87
N LYS A 26 6.89 -11.09 -20.62
CA LYS A 26 5.79 -11.94 -20.14
C LYS A 26 6.10 -13.42 -20.38
N ASP A 27 5.32 -14.31 -19.76
CA ASP A 27 5.46 -15.76 -19.97
C ASP A 27 5.27 -16.18 -21.44
N CYS A 28 4.35 -15.53 -22.15
CA CYS A 28 4.14 -15.77 -23.58
C CYS A 28 5.36 -15.40 -24.42
N ASP A 29 6.12 -14.37 -24.04
CA ASP A 29 7.30 -13.93 -24.77
C ASP A 29 8.46 -14.92 -24.61
N LEU A 30 8.49 -15.68 -23.52
CA LEU A 30 9.50 -16.71 -23.24
C LEU A 30 9.13 -18.08 -23.81
N ASP A 31 7.88 -18.51 -23.64
CA ASP A 31 7.46 -19.89 -23.94
C ASP A 31 6.74 -20.06 -25.29
N LEU A 32 6.01 -19.03 -25.77
CA LEU A 32 5.12 -19.16 -26.95
C LEU A 32 5.69 -18.51 -28.21
N ARG A 33 6.35 -17.34 -28.09
CA ARG A 33 6.91 -16.63 -29.23
C ARG A 33 8.03 -17.45 -29.89
N LYS A 34 7.92 -17.64 -31.21
CA LYS A 34 8.91 -18.34 -32.03
C LYS A 34 10.07 -17.41 -32.40
N PRO A 35 11.33 -17.87 -32.38
CA PRO A 35 11.78 -19.17 -31.86
C PRO A 35 11.68 -19.25 -30.33
N VAL A 36 11.34 -20.42 -29.80
CA VAL A 36 11.24 -20.61 -28.33
C VAL A 36 12.64 -20.48 -27.72
N LEU A 37 12.75 -19.74 -26.61
CA LEU A 37 14.03 -19.53 -25.96
C LEU A 37 14.53 -20.81 -25.30
N ARG A 38 15.78 -21.17 -25.59
CA ARG A 38 16.46 -22.31 -24.96
C ARG A 38 16.81 -21.95 -23.52
N PHE A 39 16.64 -22.91 -22.60
CA PHE A 39 16.96 -22.73 -21.19
C PHE A 39 17.65 -23.97 -20.62
N ILE A 40 18.37 -23.76 -19.52
CA ILE A 40 18.94 -24.83 -18.69
C ILE A 40 18.07 -24.96 -17.44
N SER A 41 17.65 -26.19 -17.12
CA SER A 41 16.94 -26.49 -15.88
C SER A 41 17.94 -26.81 -14.76
N LYS A 42 17.80 -26.18 -13.60
CA LYS A 42 18.57 -26.49 -12.38
C LYS A 42 17.66 -26.59 -11.17
N LYS A 43 18.03 -27.38 -10.16
CA LYS A 43 17.32 -27.42 -8.88
C LYS A 43 17.29 -26.03 -8.25
N ASN A 44 16.16 -25.67 -7.64
CA ASN A 44 16.01 -24.37 -7.00
C ASN A 44 16.96 -24.29 -5.78
N PRO A 45 17.86 -23.30 -5.73
CA PRO A 45 18.86 -23.19 -4.67
C PRO A 45 18.25 -22.91 -3.29
N HIS A 46 17.05 -22.33 -3.24
CA HIS A 46 16.39 -22.02 -1.97
C HIS A 46 15.72 -23.26 -1.36
N ASN A 47 15.05 -24.08 -2.17
CA ASN A 47 14.47 -25.34 -1.72
C ASN A 47 14.42 -26.33 -2.89
N PRO A 48 15.15 -27.47 -2.83
CA PRO A 48 15.18 -28.48 -3.88
C PRO A 48 13.83 -29.15 -4.17
N ARG A 49 12.85 -29.07 -3.24
CA ARG A 49 11.48 -29.58 -3.45
C ARG A 49 10.63 -28.68 -4.35
N TYR A 50 11.01 -27.42 -4.53
CA TYR A 50 10.30 -26.54 -5.46
C TYR A 50 10.58 -26.95 -6.92
N GLY A 51 9.74 -26.45 -7.82
CA GLY A 51 9.95 -26.64 -9.25
C GLY A 51 11.34 -26.17 -9.69
N ASP A 52 11.90 -26.85 -10.68
CA ASP A 52 13.22 -26.53 -11.19
C ASP A 52 13.28 -25.10 -11.75
N MET A 53 14.38 -24.41 -11.47
CA MET A 53 14.67 -23.08 -11.96
C MET A 53 15.14 -23.14 -13.41
N LYS A 54 14.45 -22.39 -14.28
CA LYS A 54 14.86 -22.17 -15.66
C LYS A 54 15.86 -21.01 -15.75
N LEU A 55 17.00 -21.26 -16.40
CA LEU A 55 18.08 -20.31 -16.65
C LEU A 55 18.19 -20.03 -18.14
N TYR A 56 18.08 -18.76 -18.53
CA TYR A 56 18.16 -18.27 -19.91
C TYR A 56 19.48 -17.54 -20.15
N LEU A 57 19.94 -17.49 -21.40
CA LEU A 57 21.11 -16.71 -21.77
C LEU A 57 20.76 -15.22 -21.86
N LYS A 58 21.59 -14.36 -21.27
CA LYS A 58 21.41 -12.89 -21.33
C LYS A 58 21.25 -12.37 -22.76
N ALA A 59 22.13 -12.78 -23.67
CA ALA A 59 22.07 -12.36 -25.08
C ALA A 59 20.74 -12.73 -25.77
N GLN A 60 20.15 -13.88 -25.44
CA GLN A 60 18.86 -14.29 -26.00
C GLN A 60 17.70 -13.43 -25.47
N LEU A 61 17.77 -13.03 -24.20
CA LEU A 61 16.76 -12.15 -23.60
C LEU A 61 16.84 -10.73 -24.18
N GLU A 62 18.03 -10.22 -24.45
CA GLU A 62 18.22 -8.92 -25.10
C GLU A 62 17.64 -8.91 -26.51
N GLN A 63 17.88 -9.96 -27.29
CA GLN A 63 17.26 -10.11 -28.62
C GLN A 63 15.74 -10.19 -28.54
N ARG A 64 15.20 -11.01 -27.63
CA ARG A 64 13.74 -11.11 -27.42
C ARG A 64 13.13 -9.81 -26.93
N CYS A 65 13.87 -9.03 -26.13
CA CYS A 65 13.45 -7.71 -25.69
C CYS A 65 13.34 -6.73 -26.86
N LEU A 66 14.34 -6.72 -27.77
CA LEU A 66 14.24 -5.93 -29.00
C LEU A 66 13.07 -6.38 -29.88
N GLU A 67 12.81 -7.68 -30.02
CA GLU A 67 11.67 -8.19 -30.80
C GLU A 67 10.31 -7.76 -30.22
N VAL A 68 10.21 -7.64 -28.90
CA VAL A 68 8.95 -7.29 -28.22
C VAL A 68 8.72 -5.77 -28.18
N TYR A 69 9.76 -4.99 -27.91
CA TYR A 69 9.67 -3.54 -27.72
C TYR A 69 10.12 -2.73 -28.94
N GLY A 70 10.68 -3.38 -29.96
CA GLY A 70 11.14 -2.75 -31.20
C GLY A 70 12.51 -2.07 -31.06
N SER A 71 12.63 -1.14 -30.11
CA SER A 71 13.86 -0.39 -29.88
C SER A 71 14.23 -0.36 -28.39
N LYS A 72 15.52 -0.08 -28.13
CA LYS A 72 16.01 0.10 -26.75
C LYS A 72 15.38 1.32 -26.08
N GLU A 73 15.11 2.37 -26.85
CA GLU A 73 14.50 3.61 -26.35
C GLU A 73 13.07 3.38 -25.87
N GLU A 74 12.26 2.65 -26.63
CA GLU A 74 10.89 2.31 -26.21
C GLU A 74 10.88 1.44 -24.95
N PHE A 75 11.81 0.50 -24.86
CA PHE A 75 11.99 -0.30 -23.65
C PHE A 75 12.34 0.56 -22.42
N GLU A 76 13.26 1.53 -22.57
CA GLU A 76 13.64 2.46 -21.49
C GLU A 76 12.44 3.34 -21.07
N LYS A 77 11.68 3.89 -22.02
CA LYS A 77 10.45 4.64 -21.73
C LYS A 77 9.43 3.82 -20.94
N VAL A 78 9.19 2.57 -21.33
CA VAL A 78 8.24 1.68 -20.62
C VAL A 78 8.75 1.38 -19.20
N LYS A 79 10.06 1.20 -19.04
CA LYS A 79 10.68 0.96 -17.74
C LYS A 79 10.53 2.17 -16.81
N GLU A 80 10.81 3.37 -17.31
CA GLU A 80 10.64 4.64 -16.58
C GLU A 80 9.19 4.90 -16.21
N ALA A 81 8.24 4.69 -17.13
CA ALA A 81 6.82 4.79 -16.84
C ALA A 81 6.41 3.83 -15.71
N ARG A 82 6.95 2.60 -15.69
CA ARG A 82 6.64 1.62 -14.65
C ARG A 82 7.26 1.98 -13.30
N THR A 83 8.44 2.60 -13.26
CA THR A 83 9.06 3.08 -12.01
C THR A 83 8.27 4.26 -11.45
N ALA A 84 7.92 5.25 -12.29
CA ALA A 84 7.09 6.38 -11.87
C ALA A 84 5.71 5.94 -11.34
N GLN A 85 5.05 4.99 -12.00
CA GLN A 85 3.80 4.41 -11.51
C GLN A 85 3.95 3.64 -10.18
N LYS A 86 5.12 3.06 -9.93
CA LYS A 86 5.40 2.38 -8.66
C LYS A 86 5.59 3.39 -7.54
N GLU A 87 6.31 4.48 -7.78
CA GLU A 87 6.54 5.57 -6.83
C GLU A 87 5.23 6.25 -6.44
N THR A 88 4.45 6.69 -7.43
CA THR A 88 3.12 7.28 -7.18
C THR A 88 2.17 6.36 -6.41
N ARG A 89 2.23 5.03 -6.66
CA ARG A 89 1.43 4.05 -5.88
C ARG A 89 1.94 3.91 -4.44
N LEU A 90 3.25 4.01 -4.22
CA LEU A 90 3.83 3.98 -2.88
C LEU A 90 3.47 5.24 -2.10
N GLU A 91 3.55 6.42 -2.71
CA GLU A 91 3.13 7.70 -2.15
C GLU A 91 1.66 7.65 -1.73
N LYS A 92 0.75 7.28 -2.64
CA LYS A 92 -0.69 7.16 -2.33
C LYS A 92 -0.96 6.16 -1.19
N ARG A 93 -0.23 5.04 -1.16
CA ARG A 93 -0.34 4.06 -0.08
C ARG A 93 0.14 4.65 1.26
N PHE A 94 1.20 5.44 1.24
CA PHE A 94 1.74 6.09 2.42
C PHE A 94 0.79 7.18 2.94
N GLU A 95 0.28 8.04 2.06
CA GLU A 95 -0.72 9.06 2.38
C GLU A 95 -2.00 8.43 2.97
N LYS A 96 -2.48 7.33 2.38
CA LYS A 96 -3.62 6.59 2.92
C LYS A 96 -3.36 6.09 4.34
N LYS A 97 -2.18 5.53 4.62
CA LYS A 97 -1.78 5.10 5.96
C LYS A 97 -1.72 6.26 6.96
N ILE A 98 -1.19 7.42 6.54
CA ILE A 98 -1.19 8.63 7.39
C ILE A 98 -2.62 9.07 7.70
N LYS A 99 -3.50 9.09 6.71
CA LYS A 99 -4.91 9.46 6.90
C LYS A 99 -5.61 8.52 7.87
N GLU A 100 -5.42 7.22 7.72
CA GLU A 100 -5.96 6.20 8.63
C GLU A 100 -5.42 6.38 10.06
N MET A 101 -4.12 6.61 10.21
CA MET A 101 -3.50 6.90 11.51
C MET A 101 -4.07 8.17 12.16
N ARG A 102 -4.22 9.27 11.40
CA ARG A 102 -4.83 10.50 11.90
C ARG A 102 -6.27 10.29 12.34
N GLN A 103 -7.04 9.50 11.60
CA GLN A 103 -8.42 9.17 11.96
C GLN A 103 -8.49 8.35 13.26
N GLN A 104 -7.60 7.38 13.45
CA GLN A 104 -7.51 6.62 14.70
C GLN A 104 -7.16 7.51 15.89
N VAL A 105 -6.20 8.43 15.75
CA VAL A 105 -5.81 9.38 16.82
C VAL A 105 -6.90 10.42 17.10
N HIS A 106 -7.59 10.92 16.08
CA HIS A 106 -8.70 11.87 16.23
C HIS A 106 -10.02 11.23 16.68
N GLY A 107 -10.09 9.89 16.72
CA GLY A 107 -11.27 9.07 17.02
C GLY A 107 -11.88 9.20 18.43
N SER A 108 -11.46 10.18 19.24
CA SER A 108 -12.05 10.51 20.54
C SER A 108 -12.85 11.81 20.56
N LYS A 109 -12.76 12.68 19.53
CA LYS A 109 -13.54 13.94 19.49
C LYS A 109 -14.99 13.77 19.05
N ILE A 110 -15.28 12.82 18.15
CA ILE A 110 -16.66 12.59 17.67
C ILE A 110 -17.54 12.04 18.80
N PHE A 111 -16.97 11.27 19.73
CA PHE A 111 -17.71 10.77 20.89
C PHE A 111 -18.10 11.89 21.88
N LYS A 112 -17.38 13.02 21.88
CA LYS A 112 -17.72 14.19 22.72
C LYS A 112 -18.86 15.06 22.17
N SER A 113 -19.26 14.89 20.91
CA SER A 113 -20.39 15.64 20.34
C SER A 113 -21.76 15.07 20.73
N SER A 114 -21.80 13.92 21.42
CA SER A 114 -23.04 13.32 21.93
C SER A 114 -23.42 13.80 23.34
N TYR A 115 -22.53 14.51 24.03
CA TYR A 115 -22.85 15.17 25.29
C TYR A 115 -23.51 16.50 25.00
N GLY A 116 -24.85 16.47 24.91
CA GLY A 116 -25.71 17.65 24.92
C GLY A 116 -25.63 18.49 23.65
N LYS A 117 -26.70 18.48 22.86
CA LYS A 117 -26.90 19.51 21.84
C LYS A 117 -26.89 20.87 22.55
N ALA A 118 -26.03 21.79 22.10
CA ALA A 118 -26.04 23.16 22.61
C ALA A 118 -27.44 23.74 22.41
N HIS A 119 -28.12 24.04 23.51
CA HIS A 119 -29.44 24.67 23.54
C HIS A 119 -29.48 25.61 24.74
N ASP A 120 -30.36 26.60 24.68
CA ASP A 120 -30.58 27.50 25.80
C ASP A 120 -31.39 26.79 26.88
N HIS A 121 -30.84 26.72 28.09
CA HIS A 121 -31.49 26.02 29.19
C HIS A 121 -32.74 26.75 29.67
N VAL A 122 -33.91 26.16 29.40
CA VAL A 122 -35.18 26.59 29.99
C VAL A 122 -35.41 25.79 31.27
N TYR A 123 -35.27 26.46 32.42
CA TYR A 123 -35.43 25.85 33.74
C TYR A 123 -36.89 25.88 34.21
N GLY A 124 -37.33 24.81 34.88
CA GLY A 124 -38.63 24.73 35.56
C GLY A 124 -38.64 25.32 36.96
N ASP A 125 -39.63 24.91 37.76
CA ASP A 125 -39.84 25.38 39.12
C ASP A 125 -38.65 25.06 40.04
N GLU A 126 -38.34 25.98 40.95
CA GLU A 126 -37.25 25.83 41.91
C GLU A 126 -37.70 25.01 43.12
N THR A 127 -36.87 24.06 43.54
CA THR A 127 -37.08 23.25 44.75
C THR A 127 -36.01 23.59 45.77
N TYR A 128 -36.43 23.80 47.02
CA TYR A 128 -35.54 24.11 48.13
C TYR A 128 -35.21 22.85 48.91
N ASP A 129 -33.93 22.64 49.19
CA ASP A 129 -33.45 21.55 50.04
C ASP A 129 -33.06 22.11 51.42
N SER A 130 -33.94 21.89 52.41
CA SER A 130 -33.81 22.44 53.77
C SER A 130 -32.64 21.87 54.56
N GLU A 131 -32.05 20.74 54.16
CA GLU A 131 -30.90 20.16 54.86
C GLU A 131 -29.58 20.81 54.44
N LYS A 132 -29.52 21.35 53.22
CA LYS A 132 -28.31 21.92 52.63
C LYS A 132 -28.38 23.42 52.41
N ASP A 133 -29.53 24.03 52.67
CA ASP A 133 -29.82 25.45 52.41
C ASP A 133 -29.58 25.86 50.95
N GLU A 134 -29.80 24.92 50.02
CA GLU A 134 -29.56 25.08 48.59
C GLU A 134 -30.87 25.04 47.80
N TYR A 135 -30.94 25.86 46.74
CA TYR A 135 -32.02 25.79 45.75
C TYR A 135 -31.53 25.03 44.53
N TRP A 136 -32.40 24.22 43.92
CA TRP A 136 -32.10 23.60 42.64
C TRP A 136 -33.25 23.68 41.65
N LYS A 137 -32.89 23.71 40.37
CA LYS A 137 -33.82 23.70 39.24
C LYS A 137 -33.33 22.77 38.14
N ILE A 138 -34.26 22.09 37.47
CA ILE A 138 -33.96 21.16 36.37
C ILE A 138 -34.37 21.79 35.04
N CYS A 139 -33.50 21.69 34.04
CA CYS A 139 -33.82 22.08 32.68
C CYS A 139 -34.81 21.10 32.05
N LYS A 140 -35.93 21.59 31.51
CA LYS A 140 -37.00 20.76 30.92
C LYS A 140 -36.58 20.01 29.65
N ILE A 141 -35.49 20.45 29.01
CA ILE A 141 -35.07 19.98 27.68
C ILE A 141 -33.94 18.95 27.76
N CYS A 142 -33.05 19.06 28.74
CA CYS A 142 -31.87 18.21 28.85
C CYS A 142 -31.64 17.62 30.25
N GLU A 143 -32.62 17.77 31.15
CA GLU A 143 -32.59 17.25 32.53
C GLU A 143 -31.37 17.71 33.35
N TYR A 144 -30.71 18.78 32.93
CA TYR A 144 -29.55 19.34 33.63
C TYR A 144 -30.01 19.99 34.93
N LYS A 145 -29.40 19.60 36.06
CA LYS A 145 -29.67 20.14 37.40
C LYS A 145 -28.72 21.30 37.70
N LEU A 146 -29.27 22.50 37.93
CA LEU A 146 -28.54 23.66 38.42
C LEU A 146 -28.84 23.88 39.91
N THR A 147 -27.82 23.81 40.75
CA THR A 147 -27.86 24.13 42.19
C THR A 147 -27.28 25.53 42.44
N TYR A 148 -27.91 26.32 43.30
CA TYR A 148 -27.46 27.66 43.69
C TYR A 148 -27.98 28.04 45.09
N GLU A 149 -27.30 28.96 45.75
CA GLU A 149 -27.72 29.59 46.99
C GLU A 149 -28.36 30.95 46.68
N LYS A 150 -29.44 31.33 47.37
CA LYS A 150 -30.01 32.70 47.30
C LYS A 150 -29.47 33.49 48.50
N LEU A 151 -28.76 34.59 48.22
CA LEU A 151 -28.33 35.58 49.22
C LEU A 151 -29.50 36.44 49.71
#